data_AF-A0AAD5CK21-F1
#
_entry.id   AF-A0AAD5CK21-F1
#
_cell.length_a   1.000
_cell.length_b   1.000
_cell.length_c   1.000
_cell.angle_alpha   90.00
_cell.angle_beta   90.00
_cell.angle_gamma   90.00
#
_symmetry.space_group_name_H-M   'P 1'
#
loop_
_entity.id
_entity.type
_entity.pdbx_description
1 polymer ?
#
loop_
_entity_poly.entity_id
_entity_poly.type
_entity_poly.pdbx_seq_one_letter_code
_entity_poly.pdbx_strand_id
1 'polypeptide(L)' 'MLVSAKRLKAGDAILFIKGGQSQLFLGVRRANRQQTDSPSSVLSTDSMHIGVLAAAAHAAANRSQFTISYNPR' A
#
# COMPACT_ATOMS: atom_id res chain seq x y z
N MET A 1 13.35 11.82 -17.51
CA MET A 1 12.12 11.39 -18.22
C MET A 1 11.22 10.62 -17.25
N LEU A 2 9.90 10.81 -17.27
CA LEU A 2 8.97 10.23 -16.29
C LEU A 2 8.96 8.68 -16.29
N VAL A 3 9.07 8.09 -17.48
CA VAL A 3 9.04 6.64 -17.71
C VAL A 3 10.18 5.94 -16.98
N SER A 4 11.41 6.45 -17.11
CA SER A 4 12.59 5.87 -16.46
C SER A 4 12.57 6.09 -14.94
N ALA A 5 12.19 7.27 -14.48
CA ALA A 5 12.13 7.60 -13.06
C ALA A 5 11.10 6.75 -12.29
N LYS A 6 9.94 6.46 -12.90
CA LYS A 6 8.89 5.63 -12.27
C LYS A 6 8.93 4.15 -12.69
N ARG A 7 9.96 3.75 -13.46
CA ARG A 7 10.18 2.39 -13.99
C ARG A 7 8.93 1.82 -14.68
N LEU A 8 8.25 2.66 -15.48
CA LEU A 8 7.02 2.28 -16.17
C LEU A 8 7.31 1.24 -17.27
N LYS A 9 6.42 0.27 -17.40
CA LYS A 9 6.45 -0.75 -18.46
C LYS A 9 5.12 -0.74 -19.22
N ALA A 10 5.12 -1.33 -20.41
CA ALA A 10 3.87 -1.59 -21.15
C ALA A 10 2.86 -2.32 -20.25
N GLY A 11 1.61 -1.87 -20.26
CA GLY A 11 0.53 -2.35 -19.39
C GLY A 11 0.34 -1.52 -18.10
N ASP A 12 1.31 -0.72 -17.68
CA ASP A 12 1.11 0.24 -16.59
C ASP A 12 0.25 1.42 -17.06
N ALA A 13 -0.54 1.99 -16.17
CA ALA A 13 -1.40 3.14 -16.44
C ALA A 13 -0.89 4.40 -15.73
N ILE A 14 -0.94 5.53 -16.43
CA ILE A 14 -0.66 6.85 -15.88
C ILE A 14 -2.00 7.56 -15.69
N LEU A 15 -2.23 8.10 -14.49
CA LEU A 15 -3.45 8.83 -14.16
C LEU A 15 -3.12 10.32 -14.04
N PHE A 16 -3.80 11.16 -14.81
CA PHE A 16 -3.74 12.61 -14.69
C PHE A 16 -5.03 13.10 -14.03
N ILE A 17 -4.89 13.84 -12.94
CA ILE A 17 -6.03 14.38 -12.21
C ILE A 17 -5.88 15.89 -12.16
N LYS A 18 -6.89 16.61 -12.66
CA LYS A 18 -6.96 18.06 -12.54
C LYS A 18 -7.74 18.40 -11.27
N GLY A 19 -7.03 18.95 -10.29
CA GLY A 19 -7.63 19.49 -9.07
C GLY A 19 -8.20 20.89 -9.28
N GLY A 20 -8.65 21.49 -8.19
CA GLY A 20 -8.99 22.91 -8.16
C GLY A 20 -7.78 23.81 -8.43
N GLN A 21 -8.03 25.07 -8.79
CA GLN A 21 -6.99 26.10 -8.99
C GLN A 21 -5.86 25.70 -9.95
N SER A 22 -6.20 25.01 -11.04
CA SER A 22 -5.22 24.57 -12.06
C SER A 22 -4.13 23.61 -11.54
N GLN A 23 -4.34 22.99 -10.38
CA GLN A 23 -3.43 21.95 -9.89
C GLN A 23 -3.57 20.68 -10.75
N LEU A 24 -2.44 20.09 -11.09
CA LEU A 24 -2.37 18.83 -11.84
C LEU A 24 -1.60 17.80 -11.01
N PHE A 25 -2.24 16.67 -10.74
CA PHE A 25 -1.65 15.54 -10.05
C PHE A 25 -1.40 14.40 -11.03
N LEU A 26 -0.31 13.68 -10.78
CA LEU A 26 0.10 12.56 -11.60
C LEU A 26 0.27 11.29 -10.76
N GLY A 27 -0.63 10.34 -10.98
CA GLY A 27 -0.61 9.00 -10.41
C GLY A 27 -0.03 7.96 -11.36
N VAL A 28 0.48 6.87 -10.80
CA VAL A 28 0.84 5.66 -11.56
C VAL A 28 0.14 4.46 -10.93
N ARG A 29 -0.55 3.70 -11.77
CA ARG A 29 -1.12 2.40 -11.45
C ARG A 29 -0.35 1.34 -12.23
N ARG A 30 0.29 0.43 -11.53
CA ARG A 30 1.00 -0.69 -12.16
C ARG A 30 0.01 -1.76 -12.59
N ALA A 31 0.31 -2.47 -13.67
CA ALA A 31 -0.45 -3.68 -14.03
C ALA A 31 -0.37 -4.69 -12.87
N ASN A 32 -1.42 -5.52 -12.71
CA ASN A 32 -1.45 -6.60 -11.73
C ASN A 32 -0.48 -7.71 -12.16
N ARG A 33 0.81 -7.46 -11.99
CA ARG A 33 1.85 -8.47 -12.01
C ARG A 33 1.93 -8.98 -10.59
N GLN A 34 2.05 -10.30 -10.40
CA GLN A 34 2.38 -10.88 -9.10
C GLN A 34 3.58 -10.12 -8.55
N GLN A 35 3.29 -9.19 -7.64
CA GLN A 35 4.28 -8.31 -7.11
C GLN A 35 4.90 -9.12 -5.99
N THR A 36 5.97 -9.83 -6.30
CA THR A 36 6.95 -10.30 -5.32
C THR A 36 7.67 -9.06 -4.77
N ASP A 37 6.92 -8.11 -4.21
CA ASP A 37 7.46 -7.27 -3.16
C ASP A 37 7.58 -8.23 -1.98
N SER A 38 8.70 -8.96 -1.96
CA SER A 38 9.06 -9.80 -0.83
C SER A 38 8.87 -8.93 0.41
N PRO A 39 7.99 -9.32 1.35
CA PRO A 39 7.82 -8.54 2.56
C PRO A 39 9.20 -8.31 3.16
N SER A 40 9.47 -7.09 3.61
CA SER A 40 10.73 -6.82 4.30
C SER A 40 10.88 -7.87 5.40
N SER A 41 12.04 -8.51 5.48
CA SER A 41 12.30 -9.65 6.37
C SER A 41 12.38 -9.25 7.85
N VAL A 42 11.55 -8.30 8.28
CA VAL A 42 11.51 -7.72 9.61
C VAL A 42 10.70 -8.60 10.57
N LEU A 43 9.67 -9.29 10.08
CA LEU A 43 8.85 -10.24 10.84
C LEU A 43 8.39 -11.39 9.92
N SER A 44 8.33 -12.60 10.45
CA SER A 44 7.70 -13.74 9.77
C SER A 44 6.20 -13.48 9.58
N THR A 45 5.61 -14.05 8.52
CA THR A 45 4.16 -13.97 8.25
C THR A 45 3.32 -14.42 9.44
N ASP A 46 3.71 -15.52 10.10
CA ASP A 46 2.99 -16.04 11.27
C ASP A 46 3.00 -15.04 12.43
N SER A 47 4.14 -14.41 12.70
CA SER A 47 4.25 -13.39 13.74
C SER A 47 3.40 -12.17 13.43
N MET A 48 3.27 -11.76 12.16
CA MET A 48 2.37 -10.67 11.77
C MET A 48 0.90 -11.05 11.99
N HIS A 49 0.49 -12.27 11.60
CA HIS A 49 -0.89 -12.73 11.77
C HIS A 49 -1.28 -12.80 13.25
N ILE A 50 -0.43 -13.40 14.08
CA ILE A 50 -0.64 -13.45 15.53
C ILE A 50 -0.63 -12.04 16.11
N GLY A 51 0.29 -11.18 15.69
CA GLY A 51 0.40 -9.80 16.14
C GLY A 51 -0.87 -8.98 15.88
N VAL A 52 -1.50 -9.13 14.71
CA VAL A 52 -2.77 -8.46 14.39
C VAL A 52 -3.90 -8.93 15.31
N LEU A 53 -4.04 -10.24 15.52
CA LEU A 53 -5.05 -10.79 16.42
C LEU A 53 -4.84 -10.34 17.87
N ALA A 54 -3.59 -10.38 18.34
CA ALA A 54 -3.23 -9.94 19.69
C ALA A 54 -3.51 -8.45 19.89
N ALA A 55 -3.14 -7.60 18.92
CA ALA A 55 -3.40 -6.16 18.97
C ALA A 55 -4.91 -5.86 19.00
N ALA A 56 -5.70 -6.55 18.17
CA ALA A 56 -7.16 -6.40 18.15
C ALA A 56 -7.81 -6.86 19.46
N ALA A 57 -7.41 -8.02 19.99
CA ALA A 57 -7.93 -8.55 21.26
C ALA A 57 -7.61 -7.61 22.44
N HIS A 58 -6.38 -7.10 22.49
CA HIS A 58 -5.95 -6.14 23.51
C HIS A 58 -6.73 -4.83 23.42
N ALA A 59 -6.89 -4.28 22.20
CA ALA A 59 -7.67 -3.07 21.95
C ALA A 59 -9.13 -3.23 22.35
N ALA A 60 -9.74 -4.38 22.03
CA ALA A 60 -11.11 -4.70 22.42
C ALA A 60 -11.28 -4.83 23.93
N ALA A 61 -10.36 -5.51 24.63
CA ALA A 61 -10.41 -5.71 26.07
C ALA A 61 -10.24 -4.39 26.86
N ASN A 62 -9.35 -3.51 26.37
CA ASN A 62 -9.00 -2.27 27.06
C ASN A 62 -9.74 -1.03 26.52
N ARG A 63 -10.65 -1.22 25.55
CA ARG A 63 -11.33 -0.12 24.83
C ARG A 63 -10.35 0.93 24.29
N SER A 64 -9.19 0.48 23.81
CA SER A 64 -8.16 1.32 23.24
C SER A 64 -8.15 1.25 21.72
N GLN A 65 -7.55 2.25 21.07
CA GLN A 65 -7.43 2.29 19.61
C GLN A 65 -6.26 1.43 19.13
N PHE A 66 -6.38 0.86 17.93
CA PHE A 66 -5.28 0.25 17.20
C PHE A 66 -5.34 0.63 15.72
N THR A 67 -4.20 0.57 15.04
CA THR A 67 -4.07 1.00 13.64
C THR A 67 -3.92 -0.22 12.72
N ILE A 68 -4.59 -0.18 11.58
CA ILE A 68 -4.46 -1.16 10.50
C ILE A 68 -3.93 -0.50 9.23
N SER A 69 -3.11 -1.23 8.47
CA SER A 69 -2.68 -0.82 7.13
C SER A 69 -3.51 -1.54 6.08
N TYR A 70 -4.30 -0.78 5.31
CA TYR A 70 -5.10 -1.32 4.21
C TYR A 70 -4.39 -1.12 2.87
N ASN A 71 -4.19 -2.20 2.12
CA ASN A 71 -3.63 -2.15 0.77
C ASN A 71 -4.71 -2.58 -0.26
N PRO A 72 -5.37 -1.65 -0.97
CA PRO A 72 -6.43 -1.95 -1.94
C PRO A 72 -5.92 -2.42 -3.32
N ARG A 73 -4.61 -2.62 -3.48
CA ARG A 73 -3.99 -2.90 -4.78
C ARG A 73 -3.88 -4.39 -5.06
#